data_AF-A0A953ACX6-F1
#
_entry.id   AF-A0A953ACX6-F1
#
_cell.length_a   1.000
_cell.length_b   1.000
_cell.length_c   1.000
_cell.angle_alpha   90.00
_cell.angle_beta   90.00
_cell.angle_gamma   90.00
#
_symmetry.space_group_name_H-M   'P 1'
#
loop_
_entity.id
_entity.type
_entity.pdbx_description
1 polymer ?
#
loop_
_entity_poly.entity_id
_entity_poly.type
_entity_poly.pdbx_seq_one_letter_code
_entity_poly.pdbx_strand_id
1 'polypeptide(L)'
;MALRSDELHYNLQHLNGMLTTHEAAKQLDLSYWHFMHLVEAGRIPGVRVVDRWLFSPADLDEYKRRRYGELVDLARTALSHPDVDLTEKQATICRYLANSERPSAIARKLQQSRQAVYSQITLIREKVARILDQRSDAHADSEQPASRRKGRRRQSSKGPIPLPTSAPESEASARSPSAETPESGATPS
;
A
#
# COMPACT_ATOMS: atom_id res chain seq x y z
N MET A 1 43.02 14.29 -27.65
CA MET A 1 42.64 13.28 -26.64
C MET A 1 41.52 12.44 -27.20
N ALA A 2 41.81 11.23 -27.67
CA ALA A 2 40.80 10.32 -28.19
C ALA A 2 40.01 9.73 -27.01
N LEU A 3 38.71 10.00 -26.95
CA LEU A 3 37.79 9.28 -26.06
C LEU A 3 37.96 7.79 -26.36
N ARG A 4 38.40 7.00 -25.38
CA ARG A 4 38.64 5.57 -25.57
C ARG A 4 37.33 4.92 -25.98
N SER A 5 37.34 4.27 -27.13
CA SER A 5 36.16 3.66 -27.76
C SER A 5 35.41 2.72 -26.81
N ASP A 6 36.09 2.11 -25.84
CA ASP A 6 35.50 1.21 -24.85
C ASP A 6 34.55 1.89 -23.85
N GLU A 7 34.84 3.14 -23.43
CA GLU A 7 33.94 3.92 -22.57
C GLU A 7 32.68 4.35 -23.34
N LEU A 8 32.80 4.66 -24.62
CA LEU A 8 31.66 4.98 -25.47
C LEU A 8 30.77 3.76 -25.71
N HIS A 9 31.35 2.57 -25.93
CA HIS A 9 30.58 1.33 -26.09
C HIS A 9 29.92 0.90 -24.78
N TYR A 10 30.57 1.09 -23.63
CA TYR A 10 29.98 0.83 -22.32
C TYR A 10 28.80 1.77 -22.03
N ASN A 11 28.97 3.07 -22.30
CA ASN A 11 27.90 4.07 -22.17
C ASN A 11 26.75 3.81 -23.16
N LEU A 12 27.04 3.49 -24.43
CA LEU A 12 26.02 3.17 -25.44
C LEU A 12 25.28 1.86 -25.13
N GLN A 13 25.95 0.85 -24.56
CA GLN A 13 25.30 -0.37 -24.09
C GLN A 13 24.40 -0.11 -22.86
N HIS A 14 24.81 0.79 -21.95
CA HIS A 14 23.96 1.21 -20.83
C HIS A 14 22.77 2.06 -21.30
N LEU A 15 22.93 2.83 -22.38
CA LEU A 15 21.86 3.64 -22.97
C LEU A 15 20.87 2.80 -23.80
N ASN A 16 21.32 1.72 -24.44
CA ASN A 16 20.50 0.78 -25.19
C ASN A 16 19.63 -0.07 -24.26
N GLY A 17 18.53 0.50 -23.79
CA GLY A 17 17.56 -0.15 -22.91
C GLY A 17 17.10 0.72 -21.74
N MET A 18 17.74 1.87 -21.50
CA MET A 18 17.23 2.84 -20.54
C MET A 18 16.01 3.58 -21.10
N LEU A 19 15.02 3.74 -20.24
CA LEU A 19 13.75 4.36 -20.57
C LEU A 19 13.82 5.85 -20.27
N THR A 20 13.23 6.65 -21.14
CA THR A 20 13.01 8.07 -20.87
C THR A 20 11.96 8.24 -19.76
N THR A 21 11.91 9.41 -19.12
CA THR A 21 10.90 9.71 -18.09
C THR A 21 9.47 9.38 -18.53
N HIS A 22 9.10 9.71 -19.77
CA HIS A 22 7.75 9.44 -20.28
C HIS A 22 7.48 7.95 -20.46
N GLU A 23 8.45 7.20 -20.99
CA GLU A 23 8.32 5.74 -21.17
C GLU A 23 8.28 5.02 -19.83
N ALA A 24 9.15 5.42 -18.89
CA ALA A 24 9.19 4.90 -17.53
C ALA A 24 7.87 5.18 -16.78
N ALA A 25 7.36 6.41 -16.87
CA ALA A 25 6.07 6.77 -16.30
C ALA A 25 4.91 5.96 -16.92
N LYS A 26 4.93 5.73 -18.24
CA LYS A 26 3.94 4.91 -18.94
C LYS A 26 4.01 3.44 -18.55
N GLN A 27 5.21 2.87 -18.44
CA GLN A 27 5.41 1.48 -18.00
C GLN A 27 4.94 1.30 -16.56
N LEU A 28 5.15 2.33 -15.76
CA LEU A 28 4.57 2.45 -14.44
C LEU A 28 3.18 3.09 -14.47
N ASP A 29 2.35 3.10 -15.52
CA ASP A 29 0.98 3.69 -15.56
C ASP A 29 0.73 4.85 -14.56
N LEU A 30 1.67 5.80 -14.52
CA LEU A 30 1.73 6.91 -13.58
C LEU A 30 1.76 8.20 -14.41
N SER A 31 1.22 9.29 -13.85
CA SER A 31 1.39 10.59 -14.50
C SER A 31 2.87 10.99 -14.46
N TYR A 32 3.31 11.71 -15.50
CA TYR A 32 4.67 12.26 -15.57
C TYR A 32 5.04 13.01 -14.28
N TRP A 33 4.13 13.84 -13.79
CA TRP A 33 4.34 14.64 -12.58
C TRP A 33 4.53 13.77 -11.33
N HIS A 34 3.68 12.75 -11.13
CA HIS A 34 3.83 11.83 -10.01
C HIS A 34 5.10 11.00 -10.10
N PHE A 35 5.48 10.59 -11.31
CA PHE A 35 6.72 9.88 -11.56
C PHE A 35 7.94 10.75 -11.21
N MET A 36 8.00 11.99 -11.69
CA MET A 36 9.07 12.93 -11.34
C MET A 36 9.16 13.18 -9.84
N HIS A 37 8.04 13.33 -9.16
CA HIS A 37 8.04 13.50 -7.70
C HIS A 37 8.63 12.29 -6.96
N LEU A 38 8.41 11.07 -7.46
CA LEU A 38 9.04 9.86 -6.89
C LEU A 38 10.54 9.81 -7.14
N VAL A 39 11.00 10.31 -8.28
CA VAL A 39 12.42 10.41 -8.63
C VAL A 39 13.09 11.46 -7.73
N GLU A 40 12.48 12.63 -7.56
CA GLU A 40 12.95 13.70 -6.66
C GLU A 40 13.00 13.24 -5.20
N ALA A 41 12.02 12.44 -4.77
CA ALA A 41 12.00 11.83 -3.44
C ALA A 41 13.01 10.66 -3.28
N GLY A 42 13.78 10.32 -4.32
CA GLY A 42 14.77 9.23 -4.31
C GLY A 42 14.15 7.83 -4.19
N ARG A 43 12.85 7.68 -4.53
CA ARG A 43 12.15 6.38 -4.47
C ARG A 43 12.39 5.53 -5.71
N ILE A 44 12.64 6.17 -6.84
CA ILE A 44 13.02 5.54 -8.10
C ILE A 44 14.39 6.08 -8.48
N PRO A 45 15.44 5.24 -8.53
CA PRO A 45 16.75 5.69 -8.97
C PRO A 45 16.69 6.03 -10.47
N GLY A 46 17.35 7.13 -10.84
CA GLY A 46 17.46 7.58 -12.21
C GLY A 46 18.83 8.18 -12.45
N VAL A 47 19.33 8.04 -13.66
CA VAL A 47 20.61 8.64 -14.08
C VAL A 47 20.29 9.82 -14.98
N ARG A 48 20.83 10.99 -14.64
CA ARG A 48 20.75 12.16 -15.51
C ARG A 48 21.97 12.21 -16.41
N VAL A 49 21.75 12.04 -17.71
CA VAL A 49 22.81 12.12 -18.73
C VAL A 49 22.57 13.37 -19.56
N VAL A 50 23.51 14.31 -19.50
CA VAL A 50 23.38 15.67 -20.08
C VAL A 50 22.13 16.35 -19.52
N ASP A 51 21.05 16.44 -20.29
CA ASP A 51 19.79 17.10 -19.93
C ASP A 51 18.58 16.14 -19.89
N ARG A 52 18.82 14.82 -19.94
CA ARG A 52 17.75 13.83 -19.96
C ARG A 52 17.87 12.86 -18.79
N TRP A 53 16.74 12.61 -18.16
CA TRP A 53 16.59 11.54 -17.18
C TRP A 53 16.39 10.20 -17.89
N LEU A 54 17.18 9.23 -17.46
CA LEU A 54 17.18 7.87 -17.97
C LEU A 54 17.01 6.89 -16.81
N PHE A 55 16.17 5.89 -17.03
CA PHE A 55 15.76 4.95 -15.99
C PHE A 55 16.02 3.52 -16.45
N SER A 56 16.65 2.72 -15.60
CA SER A 56 16.80 1.29 -15.88
C SER A 56 15.46 0.57 -15.73
N PRO A 57 15.06 -0.29 -16.68
CA PRO A 57 13.88 -1.13 -16.53
C PRO A 57 13.92 -2.00 -15.26
N ALA A 58 15.13 -2.46 -14.87
CA ALA A 58 15.33 -3.26 -13.67
C ALA A 58 14.94 -2.49 -12.40
N ASP A 59 15.30 -1.20 -12.32
CA ASP A 59 14.95 -0.34 -11.18
C ASP A 59 13.44 -0.09 -11.09
N LEU A 60 12.78 0.07 -12.25
CA LEU A 60 11.33 0.21 -12.32
C LEU A 60 10.62 -1.07 -11.87
N ASP A 61 11.16 -2.24 -12.24
CA ASP A 61 10.65 -3.53 -11.80
C ASP A 61 10.90 -3.78 -10.31
N GLU A 62 12.04 -3.37 -9.78
CA GLU A 62 12.30 -3.41 -8.34
C GLU A 62 11.35 -2.50 -7.58
N TYR A 63 11.09 -1.29 -8.08
CA TYR A 63 10.07 -0.41 -7.51
C TYR A 63 8.67 -1.05 -7.56
N LYS A 64 8.29 -1.70 -8.65
CA LYS A 64 7.01 -2.46 -8.73
C LYS A 64 6.97 -3.58 -7.70
N ARG A 65 8.05 -4.35 -7.56
CA ARG A 65 8.14 -5.42 -6.56
C ARG A 65 8.05 -4.88 -5.14
N ARG A 66 8.71 -3.76 -4.83
CA ARG A 66 8.62 -3.14 -3.51
C ARG A 66 7.19 -2.65 -3.21
N ARG A 67 6.49 -2.11 -4.21
CA ARG A 67 5.16 -1.53 -4.02
C ARG A 67 4.00 -2.53 -4.09
N TYR A 68 4.15 -3.57 -4.90
CA TYR A 68 3.08 -4.53 -5.21
C TYR A 68 3.47 -5.97 -4.93
N GLY A 69 4.71 -6.26 -4.51
CA GLY A 69 5.19 -7.62 -4.24
C GLY A 69 4.35 -8.33 -3.20
N GLU A 70 4.02 -7.66 -2.09
CA GLU A 70 3.11 -8.22 -1.08
C GLU A 70 1.75 -8.62 -1.68
N LEU A 71 1.22 -7.88 -2.65
CA LEU A 71 -0.04 -8.22 -3.29
C LEU A 71 0.11 -9.40 -4.26
N VAL A 72 1.24 -9.49 -4.95
CA VAL A 72 1.57 -10.64 -5.80
C VAL A 72 1.70 -11.89 -4.95
N ASP A 73 2.42 -11.82 -3.84
CA ASP A 73 2.64 -12.93 -2.92
C ASP A 73 1.33 -13.37 -2.26
N LEU A 74 0.51 -12.40 -1.84
CA LEU A 74 -0.83 -12.66 -1.34
C LEU A 74 -1.70 -13.38 -2.39
N ALA A 75 -1.68 -12.92 -3.63
CA ALA A 75 -2.47 -13.52 -4.70
C ALA A 75 -2.00 -14.94 -5.03
N ARG A 76 -0.68 -15.18 -5.04
CA ARG A 76 -0.10 -16.53 -5.22
C ARG A 76 -0.49 -17.46 -4.09
N THR A 77 -0.41 -16.97 -2.85
CA THR A 77 -0.84 -17.71 -1.65
C THR A 77 -2.32 -18.06 -1.75
N ALA A 78 -3.17 -17.08 -2.05
CA ALA A 78 -4.60 -17.27 -2.21
C ALA A 78 -4.96 -18.30 -3.31
N LEU A 79 -4.25 -18.28 -4.44
CA LEU A 79 -4.49 -19.23 -5.54
C LEU A 79 -3.94 -20.64 -5.27
N SER A 80 -2.89 -20.76 -4.46
CA SER A 80 -2.26 -22.06 -4.15
C SER A 80 -2.99 -22.83 -3.06
N HIS A 81 -3.78 -22.14 -2.23
CA HIS A 81 -4.54 -22.75 -1.14
C HIS A 81 -6.01 -22.91 -1.54
N PRO A 82 -6.47 -24.14 -1.82
CA PRO A 82 -7.87 -24.40 -2.20
C PRO A 82 -8.84 -24.12 -1.05
N ASP A 83 -8.34 -24.11 0.20
CA ASP A 83 -9.12 -23.79 1.40
C ASP A 83 -9.49 -22.30 1.48
N VAL A 84 -8.83 -21.44 0.69
CA VAL A 84 -9.22 -20.04 0.53
C VAL A 84 -10.45 -20.04 -0.35
N ASP A 85 -11.63 -19.98 0.27
CA ASP A 85 -12.93 -19.90 -0.39
C ASP A 85 -13.05 -18.62 -1.25
N LEU A 86 -12.35 -18.57 -2.37
CA LEU A 86 -12.33 -17.47 -3.31
C LEU A 86 -13.57 -17.53 -4.17
N THR A 87 -14.27 -16.40 -4.27
CA THR A 87 -15.29 -16.27 -5.32
C THR A 87 -14.62 -16.20 -6.69
N GLU A 88 -15.35 -16.52 -7.77
CA GLU A 88 -14.83 -16.43 -9.14
C GLU A 88 -14.23 -15.04 -9.47
N LYS A 89 -14.86 -13.98 -8.96
CA LYS A 89 -14.36 -12.60 -9.08
C LYS A 89 -13.05 -12.42 -8.32
N GLN A 90 -12.94 -12.93 -7.10
CA GLN A 90 -11.71 -12.87 -6.29
C GLN A 90 -10.57 -13.66 -6.94
N ALA A 91 -10.85 -14.87 -7.44
CA ALA A 91 -9.88 -15.67 -8.19
C ALA A 91 -9.39 -14.93 -9.44
N THR A 92 -10.27 -14.23 -10.14
CA THR A 92 -9.92 -13.40 -11.30
C THR A 92 -9.03 -12.22 -10.91
N ILE A 93 -9.34 -11.52 -9.82
CA ILE A 93 -8.48 -10.45 -9.28
C ILE A 93 -7.12 -11.01 -8.87
N CYS A 94 -7.06 -12.15 -8.17
CA CYS A 94 -5.80 -12.80 -7.80
C CYS A 94 -4.97 -13.18 -9.03
N ARG A 95 -5.58 -13.68 -10.11
CA ARG A 95 -4.84 -14.00 -11.35
C ARG A 95 -4.19 -12.76 -11.95
N TYR A 96 -4.91 -11.63 -12.01
CA TYR A 96 -4.31 -10.38 -12.48
C TYR A 96 -3.21 -9.86 -11.55
N LEU A 97 -3.41 -9.94 -10.24
CA LEU A 97 -2.38 -9.56 -9.26
C LEU A 97 -1.14 -10.45 -9.37
N ALA A 98 -1.30 -11.76 -9.59
CA ALA A 98 -0.19 -12.69 -9.78
C ALA A 98 0.65 -12.35 -11.03
N ASN A 99 0.03 -11.77 -12.06
CA ASN A 99 0.68 -11.22 -13.25
C ASN A 99 1.30 -9.82 -13.03
N SER A 100 1.42 -9.38 -11.77
CA SER A 100 1.95 -8.06 -11.39
C SER A 100 1.14 -6.88 -11.94
N GLU A 101 -0.16 -7.09 -12.22
CA GLU A 101 -1.03 -5.99 -12.59
C GLU A 101 -1.46 -5.15 -11.39
N ARG A 102 -1.72 -3.88 -11.65
CA ARG A 102 -2.08 -2.92 -10.60
C ARG A 102 -3.58 -2.98 -10.30
N PRO A 103 -3.98 -2.74 -9.04
CA PRO A 103 -5.39 -2.66 -8.68
C PRO A 103 -6.20 -1.67 -9.55
N SER A 104 -5.60 -0.54 -9.94
CA SER A 104 -6.24 0.44 -10.83
C SER A 104 -6.43 -0.05 -12.26
N ALA A 105 -5.48 -0.83 -12.80
CA ALA A 105 -5.58 -1.41 -14.13
C ALA A 105 -6.61 -2.55 -14.15
N ILE A 106 -6.62 -3.37 -13.10
CA ILE A 106 -7.61 -4.43 -12.87
C ILE A 106 -9.02 -3.82 -12.81
N ALA A 107 -9.21 -2.73 -12.09
CA ALA A 107 -10.48 -2.01 -12.02
C ALA A 107 -10.98 -1.58 -13.41
N ARG A 108 -10.10 -1.05 -14.27
CA ARG A 108 -10.46 -0.68 -15.65
C ARG A 108 -10.86 -1.91 -16.47
N LYS A 109 -10.10 -3.00 -16.40
CA LYS A 109 -10.39 -4.25 -17.14
C LYS A 109 -11.71 -4.91 -16.71
N LEU A 110 -11.99 -4.89 -15.41
CA LEU A 110 -13.21 -5.43 -14.84
C LEU A 110 -14.40 -4.47 -14.92
N GLN A 111 -14.20 -3.25 -15.46
CA GLN A 111 -15.19 -2.17 -15.48
C GLN A 111 -15.79 -1.88 -14.10
N GLN A 112 -14.95 -1.94 -13.06
CA GLN A 112 -15.32 -1.70 -11.67
C GLN A 112 -14.67 -0.42 -11.14
N SER A 113 -15.21 0.11 -10.04
CA SER A 113 -14.56 1.21 -9.33
C SER A 113 -13.25 0.74 -8.69
N ARG A 114 -12.26 1.63 -8.60
CA ARG A 114 -10.98 1.34 -7.91
C ARG A 114 -11.22 0.89 -6.47
N GLN A 115 -12.18 1.53 -5.79
CA GLN A 115 -12.53 1.22 -4.41
C GLN A 115 -13.10 -0.19 -4.25
N ALA A 116 -13.92 -0.65 -5.20
CA ALA A 116 -14.45 -2.00 -5.18
C ALA A 116 -13.33 -3.05 -5.28
N VAL A 117 -12.33 -2.82 -6.15
CA VAL A 117 -11.18 -3.73 -6.25
C VAL A 117 -10.37 -3.76 -4.97
N TYR A 118 -10.08 -2.60 -4.36
CA TYR A 118 -9.38 -2.55 -3.06
C TYR A 118 -10.16 -3.25 -1.95
N SER A 119 -11.48 -3.07 -1.90
CA SER A 119 -12.34 -3.79 -0.95
C SER A 119 -12.23 -5.31 -1.12
N GLN A 120 -12.25 -5.81 -2.36
CA GLN A 120 -12.06 -7.25 -2.62
C GLN A 120 -10.67 -7.73 -2.22
N ILE A 121 -9.62 -6.94 -2.48
CA ILE A 121 -8.26 -7.26 -2.05
C ILE A 121 -8.20 -7.40 -0.53
N THR A 122 -8.78 -6.47 0.23
CA THR A 122 -8.84 -6.56 1.70
C THR A 122 -9.52 -7.83 2.18
N LEU A 123 -10.67 -8.20 1.58
CA LEU A 123 -11.38 -9.43 1.92
C LEU A 123 -10.53 -10.68 1.62
N ILE A 124 -9.80 -10.70 0.49
CA ILE A 124 -8.87 -11.77 0.17
C ILE A 124 -7.76 -11.85 1.24
N ARG A 125 -7.22 -10.70 1.67
CA ARG A 125 -6.20 -10.66 2.73
C ARG A 125 -6.71 -11.31 4.03
N GLU A 126 -7.91 -10.95 4.46
CA GLU A 126 -8.50 -11.51 5.68
C GLU A 126 -8.77 -13.02 5.57
N LYS A 127 -9.18 -13.51 4.39
CA LYS A 127 -9.40 -14.94 4.18
C LYS A 127 -8.08 -15.71 4.25
N VAL A 128 -7.05 -15.22 3.56
CA VAL A 128 -5.71 -15.82 3.59
C VAL A 128 -5.16 -15.82 5.02
N ALA A 129 -5.29 -14.71 5.75
CA ALA A 129 -4.84 -14.61 7.13
C ALA A 129 -5.52 -15.65 8.05
N ARG A 130 -6.84 -15.80 7.95
CA ARG A 130 -7.60 -16.79 8.74
C ARG A 130 -7.15 -18.22 8.52
N ILE A 131 -6.80 -18.58 7.29
CA ILE A 131 -6.39 -19.95 6.95
C ILE A 131 -4.96 -20.23 7.42
N LEU A 132 -4.07 -19.24 7.29
CA LEU A 132 -2.71 -19.36 7.82
C LEU A 132 -2.73 -19.52 9.35
N ASP A 133 -3.58 -18.77 10.04
CA ASP A 133 -3.76 -18.82 11.51
C ASP A 133 -4.33 -20.17 11.98
N GLN A 134 -5.38 -20.67 11.32
CA GLN A 134 -5.99 -21.98 11.62
C GLN A 134 -5.01 -23.15 11.41
N ARG A 135 -4.10 -23.05 10.44
CA ARG A 135 -3.07 -24.08 10.24
C ARG A 135 -1.94 -24.02 11.28
N SER A 136 -1.55 -22.82 11.73
CA SER A 136 -0.58 -22.72 12.83
C SER A 136 -1.12 -23.35 14.11
N ASP A 137 -2.40 -23.16 14.43
CA ASP A 137 -3.03 -23.78 15.59
C ASP A 137 -3.15 -25.30 15.45
N ALA A 138 -3.55 -25.80 14.27
CA ALA A 138 -3.65 -27.24 14.02
C ALA A 138 -2.29 -27.98 14.07
N HIS A 139 -1.21 -27.31 13.67
CA HIS A 139 0.14 -27.88 13.78
C HIS A 139 0.72 -27.78 15.20
N ALA A 140 0.38 -26.75 15.98
CA ALA A 140 0.80 -26.63 17.38
C ALA A 140 0.19 -27.73 18.27
N ASP A 141 -1.04 -28.17 18.01
CA ASP A 141 -1.67 -29.29 18.72
C ASP A 141 -1.11 -30.68 18.32
N SER A 142 -0.33 -30.75 17.24
CA SER A 142 0.31 -31.99 16.77
C SER A 142 1.66 -32.28 17.45
N GLU A 143 2.26 -31.30 18.13
CA GLU A 143 3.44 -31.50 18.97
C GLU A 143 3.06 -31.47 20.46
N GLN A 144 2.42 -32.54 20.94
CA GLN A 144 2.34 -32.80 22.38
C GLN A 144 3.66 -33.40 22.90
N PRO A 145 4.36 -32.76 23.85
CA PRO A 145 4.97 -33.48 24.94
C PRO A 145 3.90 -33.65 26.02
N ALA A 146 3.45 -34.90 26.21
CA ALA A 146 2.63 -35.28 27.33
C ALA A 146 3.33 -34.92 28.66
N SER A 147 2.86 -33.91 29.38
CA SER A 147 3.16 -33.78 30.80
C SER A 147 2.10 -32.99 31.58
N ARG A 148 1.31 -33.79 32.31
CA ARG A 148 0.79 -33.54 33.67
C ARG A 148 -0.25 -32.44 33.88
N ARG A 149 -1.50 -32.91 33.92
CA ARG A 149 -2.59 -32.39 34.77
C ARG A 149 -2.26 -32.50 36.27
N LYS A 150 -2.39 -31.38 36.99
CA LYS A 150 -2.82 -31.23 38.40
C LYS A 150 -2.98 -29.71 38.61
N GLY A 151 -4.07 -29.08 39.02
CA GLY A 151 -5.39 -29.46 39.48
C GLY A 151 -5.92 -28.27 40.29
N ARG A 152 -7.04 -27.68 39.86
CA ARG A 152 -8.13 -27.09 40.68
C ARG A 152 -7.81 -25.91 41.63
N ARG A 153 -8.39 -24.72 41.36
CA ARG A 153 -9.35 -24.05 42.27
C ARG A 153 -10.13 -22.91 41.60
N ARG A 154 -11.47 -22.96 41.75
CA ARG A 154 -12.45 -21.91 41.43
C ARG A 154 -12.53 -20.88 42.57
N GLN A 155 -12.84 -19.62 42.27
CA GLN A 155 -13.85 -18.72 42.90
C GLN A 155 -13.53 -17.26 42.49
N SER A 156 -14.40 -16.58 41.74
CA SER A 156 -15.59 -15.82 42.19
C SER A 156 -15.23 -14.46 42.81
N SER A 157 -15.50 -13.36 42.10
CA SER A 157 -16.50 -12.35 42.50
C SER A 157 -16.41 -11.08 41.63
N LYS A 158 -17.58 -10.61 41.19
CA LYS A 158 -17.85 -9.28 40.62
C LYS A 158 -17.38 -8.15 41.55
N GLY A 159 -16.88 -7.08 40.94
CA GLY A 159 -16.74 -5.75 41.55
C GLY A 159 -16.71 -4.68 40.43
N PRO A 160 -17.47 -3.57 40.55
CA PRO A 160 -17.80 -2.69 39.43
C PRO A 160 -16.76 -1.59 39.14
N ILE A 161 -16.84 -1.05 37.93
CA ILE A 161 -16.11 0.10 37.40
C ILE A 161 -16.48 1.36 38.21
N PRO A 162 -15.52 2.17 38.69
CA PRO A 162 -15.82 3.49 39.21
C PRO A 162 -15.78 4.55 38.08
N LEU A 163 -16.92 5.17 37.82
CA LEU A 163 -17.05 6.49 37.21
C LEU A 163 -17.04 7.54 38.34
N PRO A 164 -16.27 8.63 38.26
CA PRO A 164 -16.58 9.83 39.01
C PRO A 164 -17.59 10.70 38.25
N THR A 165 -18.74 10.86 38.88
CA THR A 165 -19.80 11.83 38.62
C THR A 165 -19.33 13.29 38.78
N SER A 166 -19.99 14.14 38.02
CA SER A 166 -19.82 15.58 37.77
C SER A 166 -20.06 16.54 38.96
N ALA A 167 -19.22 17.61 38.99
CA ALA A 167 -19.45 19.05 39.29
C ALA A 167 -20.08 19.48 40.65
N PRO A 168 -19.78 20.69 41.19
CA PRO A 168 -20.29 21.95 40.63
C PRO A 168 -19.36 23.20 40.71
N GLU A 169 -19.67 24.14 39.83
CA GLU A 169 -19.70 25.61 39.99
C GLU A 169 -18.49 26.36 40.60
N SER A 170 -17.85 27.19 39.76
CA SER A 170 -17.60 28.60 40.11
C SER A 170 -17.61 29.45 38.85
N GLU A 171 -18.56 30.37 38.84
CA GLU A 171 -18.75 31.47 37.90
C GLU A 171 -17.59 32.47 37.90
N ALA A 172 -17.71 33.43 36.96
CA ALA A 172 -17.00 34.69 36.78
C ALA A 172 -15.87 34.63 35.73
N SER A 173 -15.80 35.49 34.72
CA SER A 173 -16.65 36.60 34.30
C SER A 173 -16.09 37.14 32.98
N ALA A 174 -17.00 37.70 32.16
CA ALA A 174 -16.77 38.82 31.26
C ALA A 174 -15.77 38.69 30.10
N ARG A 175 -16.28 38.59 28.86
CA ARG A 175 -16.55 39.73 27.95
C ARG A 175 -16.56 39.25 26.48
N SER A 176 -17.75 39.25 25.89
CA SER A 176 -17.93 39.74 24.52
C SER A 176 -18.52 41.15 24.65
N PRO A 177 -18.21 42.06 23.71
CA PRO A 177 -19.26 42.34 22.74
C PRO A 177 -18.78 42.53 21.31
N SER A 178 -19.76 42.28 20.43
CA SER A 178 -19.85 42.52 19.00
C SER A 178 -19.55 43.94 18.55
N ALA A 179 -19.20 44.05 17.26
CA ALA A 179 -19.46 45.12 16.28
C ALA A 179 -18.35 45.03 15.20
N GLU A 180 -18.48 45.31 13.91
CA GLU A 180 -19.53 45.72 13.00
C GLU A 180 -18.88 45.56 11.60
N THR A 181 -19.56 44.99 10.60
CA THR A 181 -19.36 45.35 9.18
C THR A 181 -19.96 46.76 8.96
N PRO A 182 -19.78 47.53 7.86
CA PRO A 182 -19.15 47.23 6.55
C PRO A 182 -18.28 48.38 5.98
N GLU A 183 -17.60 48.19 4.84
CA GLU A 183 -17.65 49.22 3.77
C GLU A 183 -17.22 48.71 2.39
N SER A 184 -18.07 49.06 1.43
CA SER A 184 -17.89 48.97 -0.01
C SER A 184 -16.77 49.87 -0.52
N GLY A 185 -16.12 49.49 -1.62
CA GLY A 185 -15.31 50.40 -2.43
C GLY A 185 -15.15 49.88 -3.85
N ALA A 186 -15.72 50.60 -4.80
CA ALA A 186 -15.88 50.25 -6.20
C ALA A 186 -14.59 50.30 -7.05
N THR A 187 -14.61 49.56 -8.16
CA THR A 187 -13.83 49.72 -9.42
C THR A 187 -13.91 51.14 -10.03
N PRO A 188 -13.23 51.49 -11.15
CA PRO A 188 -11.98 51.02 -11.80
C PRO A 188 -11.05 52.20 -12.22
N SER A 189 -9.93 51.91 -12.89
CA SER A 189 -9.26 52.79 -13.88
C SER A 189 -8.79 51.95 -15.07
#